data_AF-A0A9E5JV92-F1
#
_entry.id   AF-A0A9E5JV92-F1
#
_cell.length_a   1.000
_cell.length_b   1.000
_cell.length_c   1.000
_cell.angle_alpha   90.00
_cell.angle_beta   90.00
_cell.angle_gamma   90.00
#
_symmetry.space_group_name_H-M   'P 1'
#
loop_
_entity.id
_entity.type
_entity.pdbx_description
1 polymer ?
#
loop_
_entity_poly.entity_id
_entity_poly.type
_entity_poly.pdbx_seq_one_letter_code
_entity_poly.pdbx_strand_id
1 'polypeptide(L)' 'MNQKRSSNFEEQAAKDSGGFFAEFWIFLKENKKWWLLPILLAFLLMGALLLAGGTGAAPFIYTLF' A
#
# COMPACT_ATOMS: atom_id res chain seq x y z
N MET A 1 -8.85 -45.98 8.40
CA MET A 1 -7.99 -44.93 8.99
C MET A 1 -7.60 -43.90 7.92
N ASN A 2 -7.91 -42.62 8.15
CA ASN A 2 -7.08 -41.45 7.89
C ASN A 2 -6.43 -41.20 6.50
N GLN A 3 -7.23 -40.79 5.49
CA GLN A 3 -6.73 -40.15 4.25
C GLN A 3 -7.18 -38.67 4.09
N LYS A 4 -8.07 -38.17 4.96
CA LYS A 4 -8.62 -36.80 4.84
C LYS A 4 -7.79 -35.72 5.55
N ARG A 5 -6.72 -36.11 6.26
CA ARG A 5 -5.92 -35.20 7.09
C ARG A 5 -4.68 -34.64 6.35
N SER A 6 -4.20 -35.31 5.30
CA SER A 6 -3.02 -34.88 4.53
C SER A 6 -3.33 -33.82 3.48
N SER A 7 -4.45 -33.90 2.74
CA SER A 7 -4.75 -32.93 1.66
C SER A 7 -5.01 -31.50 2.16
N ASN A 8 -5.46 -31.35 3.42
CA ASN A 8 -5.75 -30.04 4.01
C ASN A 8 -4.47 -29.23 4.32
N PHE A 9 -3.33 -29.88 4.55
CA PHE A 9 -2.07 -29.20 4.89
C PHE A 9 -1.33 -28.69 3.66
N GLU A 10 -1.37 -29.44 2.55
CA GLU A 10 -0.74 -29.08 1.28
C GLU A 10 -1.46 -27.89 0.62
N GLU A 11 -2.80 -27.85 0.73
CA GLU A 11 -3.60 -26.75 0.20
C GLU A 11 -3.44 -25.44 0.99
N GLN A 12 -3.17 -25.53 2.31
CA GLN A 12 -2.90 -24.36 3.16
C GLN A 12 -1.50 -23.79 2.93
N ALA A 13 -0.50 -24.64 2.74
CA ALA A 13 0.87 -24.21 2.42
C ALA A 13 0.98 -23.57 1.02
N ALA A 14 0.11 -23.96 0.08
CA ALA A 14 0.08 -23.40 -1.27
C ALA A 14 -0.70 -22.07 -1.39
N LYS A 15 -1.49 -21.69 -0.37
CA LYS A 15 -2.43 -20.55 -0.47
C LYS A 15 -1.89 -19.22 0.06
N ASP A 16 -0.84 -19.25 0.86
CA ASP A 16 -0.36 -18.07 1.60
C ASP A 16 1.00 -17.62 1.09
N SER A 17 0.98 -16.95 -0.06
CA SER A 17 2.11 -16.15 -0.55
C SER A 17 1.59 -14.79 -1.00
N GLY A 18 0.80 -14.15 -0.14
CA GLY A 18 0.52 -12.72 -0.32
C GLY A 18 1.88 -12.01 -0.36
N GLY A 19 2.22 -11.36 -1.47
CA GLY A 19 3.49 -10.64 -1.56
C GLY A 19 3.65 -9.63 -0.42
N PHE A 20 4.87 -9.19 -0.14
CA PHE A 20 5.18 -8.25 0.97
C PHE A 20 4.20 -7.08 1.10
N PHE A 21 3.78 -6.48 -0.02
CA PHE A 21 2.81 -5.37 -0.02
C PHE A 21 1.40 -5.79 0.42
N ALA A 22 0.96 -7.01 0.09
CA ALA A 22 -0.34 -7.54 0.49
C ALA A 22 -0.36 -7.84 2.01
N GLU A 23 0.69 -8.47 2.54
CA GLU A 23 0.84 -8.69 3.99
C GLU A 23 0.92 -7.36 4.74
N PHE A 24 1.67 -6.39 4.22
CA PHE A 24 1.75 -5.04 4.81
C PHE A 24 0.39 -4.32 4.82
N TRP A 25 -0.39 -4.47 3.75
CA TRP A 25 -1.74 -3.91 3.68
C TRP A 25 -2.69 -4.56 4.71
N ILE A 26 -2.63 -5.89 4.84
CA ILE A 26 -3.38 -6.63 5.86
C ILE A 26 -2.98 -6.16 7.26
N PHE A 27 -1.68 -6.03 7.54
CA PHE A 27 -1.16 -5.53 8.81
C PHE A 27 -1.67 -4.11 9.15
N LEU A 28 -1.65 -3.19 8.17
CA LEU A 28 -2.16 -1.83 8.35
C LEU A 28 -3.66 -1.81 8.67
N LYS A 29 -4.44 -2.62 7.96
CA LYS A 29 -5.88 -2.79 8.19
C LYS A 29 -6.17 -3.33 9.59
N GLU A 30 -5.44 -4.35 10.03
CA GLU A 30 -5.65 -5.01 11.32
C GLU A 30 -5.31 -4.08 12.50
N ASN A 31 -4.29 -3.24 12.36
CA ASN A 31 -3.91 -2.27 13.38
C ASN A 31 -4.78 -0.99 13.38
N LYS A 32 -5.83 -0.95 12.56
CA LYS A 32 -6.67 0.25 12.33
C LYS A 32 -5.86 1.52 11.99
N LYS A 33 -4.65 1.37 11.44
CA LYS A 33 -3.79 2.50 11.06
C LYS A 33 -4.22 3.13 9.74
N TRP A 34 -5.52 3.18 9.47
CA TRP A 34 -6.11 3.82 8.28
C TRP A 34 -5.76 5.31 8.19
N TRP A 35 -5.44 5.94 9.32
CA TRP A 35 -4.94 7.32 9.40
C TRP A 35 -3.56 7.49 8.75
N LEU A 36 -2.72 6.46 8.64
CA LEU A 36 -1.43 6.58 7.95
C LEU A 36 -1.60 6.84 6.45
N LEU A 37 -2.69 6.33 5.86
CA LEU A 37 -2.96 6.49 4.43
C LEU A 37 -3.08 7.96 4.01
N PRO A 38 -3.92 8.81 4.65
CA PRO A 38 -3.98 10.24 4.30
C PRO A 38 -2.66 10.98 4.57
N ILE A 39 -1.89 10.61 5.59
CA ILE A 39 -0.56 11.20 5.82
C ILE A 39 0.40 10.86 4.67
N LEU A 40 0.48 9.58 4.30
CA LEU A 40 1.29 9.14 3.15
C LEU A 40 0.87 9.85 1.87
N LEU A 41 -0.43 10.01 1.66
CA LEU A 41 -0.96 10.71 0.49
C LEU A 41 -0.54 12.19 0.48
N ALA A 42 -0.63 12.87 1.62
CA ALA A 42 -0.20 14.26 1.75
C ALA A 42 1.31 14.43 1.45
N PHE A 43 2.15 13.53 1.97
CA PHE A 43 3.58 13.54 1.65
C PHE A 43 3.85 13.27 0.17
N LEU A 44 3.13 12.35 -0.44
CA LEU A 44 3.24 12.05 -1.87
C LEU A 44 2.84 13.26 -2.72
N LEU A 45 1.72 13.91 -2.39
CA LEU A 45 1.26 15.12 -3.07
C LEU A 45 2.26 16.27 -2.92
N MET A 46 2.82 16.44 -1.72
CA MET A 46 3.81 17.47 -1.47
C MET A 46 5.12 17.20 -2.23
N GLY A 47 5.58 15.94 -2.26
CA GLY A 47 6.72 15.53 -3.08
C GLY A 47 6.47 15.74 -4.58
N ALA A 48 5.28 15.37 -5.08
CA ALA A 48 4.89 15.60 -6.46
C ALA A 48 4.87 17.09 -6.83
N LEU A 49 4.36 17.94 -5.92
CA LEU A 49 4.33 19.38 -6.10
C LEU A 49 5.75 19.98 -6.17
N LEU A 50 6.66 19.52 -5.30
CA LEU A 50 8.06 19.95 -5.32
C LEU A 50 8.75 19.58 -6.64
N LEU A 51 8.52 18.36 -7.14
CA LEU A 51 9.03 17.93 -8.45
C LEU A 51 8.44 18.80 -9.57
N ALA A 52 7.13 19.07 -9.54
CA ALA A 52 6.47 19.91 -10.54
C ALA A 52 6.98 21.36 -10.54
N GLY A 53 7.36 21.91 -9.38
CA GLY A 53 7.93 23.26 -9.26
C GLY A 53 9.28 23.45 -9.97
N GLY A 54 10.05 22.38 -10.17
CA GLY A 54 11.30 22.41 -10.96
C GLY A 54 11.09 22.25 -12.47
N THR A 55 9.85 22.08 -12.93
CA THR A 55 9.51 21.86 -14.34
C THR A 55 8.80 23.07 -14.95
N GLY A 56 8.53 23.04 -16.26
CA GLY A 56 7.71 24.03 -16.94
C GLY A 56 6.26 24.15 -16.42
N ALA A 57 5.83 23.30 -15.49
CA ALA A 57 4.55 23.41 -14.80
C ALA A 57 4.52 24.52 -13.72
N ALA A 58 5.68 25.06 -13.32
CA ALA A 58 5.79 26.08 -12.27
C ALA A 58 4.82 27.27 -12.42
N PRO A 59 4.61 27.88 -13.60
CA PRO A 59 3.71 29.03 -13.74
C PRO A 59 2.26 28.74 -13.35
N PHE A 60 1.78 27.51 -13.55
CA PHE A 60 0.41 27.09 -13.22
C PHE A 60 0.22 26.83 -11.72
N ILE A 61 1.30 26.50 -11.00
CA ILE A 61 1.29 26.36 -9.54
C ILE A 61 1.21 27.73 -8.89
N TYR A 62 1.97 28.71 -9.39
CA TYR A 62 1.96 30.07 -8.85
C TYR A 62 0.64 30.80 -9.05
N THR A 63 -0.14 30.49 -10.09
CA THR A 63 -1.45 31.15 -10.32
C THR A 63 -2.56 30.70 -9.37
N LEU A 64 -2.36 29.63 -8.59
CA LEU A 64 -3.33 29.15 -7.60
C LEU A 64 -3.23 29.86 -6.25
N PHE A 65 -2.22 30.73 -6.06
CA PHE A 65 -1.94 31.50 -4.86
C PHE A 65 -1.82 32.99 -5.19
#